data_AF-A0A9E0J224-F1
#
_entry.id   AF-A0A9E0J224-F1
#
_cell.length_a   1.000
_cell.length_b   1.000
_cell.length_c   1.000
_cell.angle_alpha   90.00
_cell.angle_beta   90.00
_cell.angle_gamma   90.00
#
_symmetry.space_group_name_H-M   'P 1'
#
loop_
_entity.id
_entity.type
_entity.pdbx_description
1 polymer ?
#
loop_
_entity_poly.entity_id
_entity_poly.type
_entity_poly.pdbx_seq_one_letter_code
_entity_poly.pdbx_strand_id
1 'polypeptide(L)'
;MHRTVLTALTVLLSLLFMGFPTHAQTLPANPVNPAQPIQPLQDCRLARDSTRCAARQQAQLDCQGKQGRARQQCLLTHLPAPDCRQAEDIQRCEARQQARLKCQELTGRALRACLNKHGLH
;
A
#
# COMPACT_ATOMS: atom_id res chain seq x y z
N MET A 1 9.06 60.14 19.07
CA MET A 1 7.84 59.30 19.03
C MET A 1 7.97 57.99 18.22
N HIS A 2 9.06 57.76 17.47
CA HIS A 2 9.27 56.52 16.69
C HIS A 2 9.76 55.30 17.51
N ARG A 3 10.49 55.49 18.62
CA ARG A 3 11.06 54.39 19.41
C ARG A 3 10.02 53.57 20.19
N THR A 4 8.90 54.19 20.58
CA THR A 4 7.81 53.55 21.33
C THR A 4 6.91 52.66 20.46
N VAL A 5 6.83 52.94 19.15
CA VAL A 5 6.01 52.16 18.20
C VAL A 5 6.69 50.83 17.85
N LEU A 6 8.03 50.83 17.78
CA LEU A 6 8.82 49.63 17.44
C LEU A 6 8.82 48.59 18.57
N THR A 7 8.80 49.02 19.84
CA THR A 7 8.69 48.13 21.00
C THR A 7 7.29 47.54 21.15
N ALA A 8 6.23 48.29 20.81
CA ALA A 8 4.86 47.77 20.84
C ALA A 8 4.63 46.70 19.76
N LEU A 9 5.18 46.91 18.55
CA LEU A 9 5.05 45.96 17.44
C LEU A 9 5.79 44.64 17.72
N THR A 10 6.94 44.70 18.38
CA THR A 10 7.73 43.50 18.74
C THR A 10 7.09 42.69 19.87
N VAL A 11 6.46 43.32 20.86
CA VAL A 11 5.71 42.62 21.92
C VAL A 11 4.46 41.93 21.36
N LEU A 12 3.72 42.59 20.47
CA LEU A 12 2.57 42.00 19.77
C LEU A 12 2.95 40.81 18.88
N LEU A 13 4.08 40.89 18.18
CA LEU A 13 4.57 39.78 17.34
C LEU A 13 5.03 38.58 18.18
N SER A 14 5.57 38.83 19.37
CA SER A 14 6.02 37.79 20.31
C SER A 14 4.86 37.03 20.96
N LEU A 15 3.74 37.72 21.24
CA LEU A 15 2.53 37.11 21.79
C LEU A 15 1.78 36.23 20.77
N LEU A 16 1.97 36.47 19.46
CA LEU A 16 1.45 35.60 18.40
C LEU A 16 2.24 34.28 18.26
N PHE A 17 3.49 34.23 18.71
CA PHE A 17 4.35 33.03 18.56
C PHE A 17 4.22 32.03 19.72
N MET A 18 3.85 32.48 20.93
CA MET A 18 3.63 31.57 22.07
C MET A 18 2.22 30.93 22.11
N GLY A 19 1.39 31.20 21.09
CA GLY A 19 0.01 30.71 20.99
C GLY A 19 -0.21 29.54 20.02
N PHE A 20 0.83 28.92 19.47
CA PHE A 20 0.66 27.69 18.68
C PHE A 20 0.78 26.47 19.59
N PRO A 21 -0.34 25.88 20.07
CA PRO A 21 -0.28 24.54 20.60
C PRO A 21 0.27 23.68 19.48
N THR A 22 1.36 22.98 19.80
CA THR A 22 1.90 21.88 19.03
C THR A 22 0.76 20.90 18.80
N HIS A 23 0.03 21.08 17.69
CA HIS A 23 -0.81 20.02 17.17
C HIS A 23 0.18 19.00 16.62
N ALA A 24 0.65 18.14 17.53
CA ALA A 24 1.05 16.80 17.18
C ALA A 24 -0.17 16.21 16.48
N GLN A 25 -0.22 16.39 15.17
CA GLN A 25 -1.08 15.66 14.27
C GLN A 25 -0.61 14.22 14.38
N THR A 26 -1.15 13.55 15.40
CA THR A 26 -1.41 12.14 15.42
C THR A 26 -2.18 11.88 14.14
N LEU A 27 -1.45 11.51 13.09
CA LEU A 27 -2.03 10.69 12.05
C LEU A 27 -2.81 9.61 12.77
N PRO A 28 -4.08 9.34 12.41
CA PRO A 28 -4.67 8.08 12.81
C PRO A 28 -3.70 7.03 12.25
N ALA A 29 -2.93 6.42 13.16
CA ALA A 29 -2.40 5.11 12.94
C ALA A 29 -3.65 4.30 12.64
N ASN A 30 -3.95 4.16 11.34
CA ASN A 30 -4.89 3.17 10.89
C ASN A 30 -4.38 1.90 11.56
N PRO A 31 -5.14 1.29 12.50
CA PRO A 31 -4.70 0.04 13.05
C PRO A 31 -4.58 -0.86 11.82
N VAL A 32 -3.34 -1.24 11.46
CA VAL A 32 -3.14 -2.52 10.81
C VAL A 32 -3.78 -3.47 11.81
N ASN A 33 -5.03 -3.81 11.55
CA ASN A 33 -5.79 -4.65 12.43
C ASN A 33 -5.01 -5.98 12.45
N PRO A 34 -4.42 -6.38 13.58
CA PRO A 34 -3.67 -7.63 13.66
C PRO A 34 -4.60 -8.85 13.52
N ALA A 35 -5.92 -8.63 13.35
CA ALA A 35 -6.90 -9.63 13.00
C ALA A 35 -7.25 -9.61 11.50
N GLN A 36 -6.27 -9.55 10.59
CA GLN A 36 -6.42 -10.42 9.43
C GLN A 36 -6.20 -11.84 9.97
N PRO A 37 -7.25 -12.67 10.14
CA PRO A 37 -7.02 -14.07 10.47
C PRO A 37 -6.02 -14.58 9.45
N ILE A 38 -4.98 -15.30 9.90
CA ILE A 38 -4.24 -16.17 8.99
C ILE A 38 -5.32 -17.05 8.38
N GLN A 39 -5.73 -16.72 7.16
CA GLN A 39 -7.00 -17.22 6.67
C GLN A 39 -6.87 -18.74 6.68
N PRO A 40 -7.78 -19.45 7.37
CA PRO A 40 -7.79 -20.90 7.32
C PRO A 40 -7.78 -21.27 5.84
N LEU A 41 -6.95 -22.25 5.46
CA LEU A 41 -6.76 -22.73 4.10
C LEU A 41 -8.12 -22.78 3.40
N GLN A 42 -8.50 -21.71 2.68
CA GLN A 42 -9.86 -21.63 2.14
C GLN A 42 -9.99 -22.77 1.16
N ASP A 43 -11.15 -23.43 1.16
CA ASP A 43 -11.45 -24.37 0.10
C ASP A 43 -11.44 -23.60 -1.22
N CYS A 44 -10.39 -23.81 -2.02
CA CYS A 44 -10.20 -23.11 -3.28
C CYS A 44 -11.33 -23.40 -4.27
N ARG A 45 -12.12 -24.46 -4.06
CA ARG A 45 -13.33 -24.74 -4.84
C ARG A 45 -14.41 -23.67 -4.65
N LEU A 46 -14.41 -22.98 -3.51
CA LEU A 46 -15.35 -21.90 -3.21
C LEU A 46 -14.81 -20.52 -3.61
N ALA A 47 -13.54 -20.43 -4.04
CA ALA A 47 -12.95 -19.17 -4.45
C ALA A 47 -13.47 -18.75 -5.84
N ARG A 48 -13.63 -17.44 -6.05
CA ARG A 48 -14.02 -16.88 -7.36
C ARG A 48 -13.02 -17.21 -8.47
N ASP A 49 -11.74 -17.29 -8.13
CA ASP A 49 -10.65 -17.75 -9.01
C ASP A 49 -9.99 -18.95 -8.33
N SER A 50 -10.56 -20.14 -8.58
CA SER A 50 -10.15 -21.40 -7.95
C SER A 50 -8.74 -21.82 -8.36
N THR A 51 -8.39 -21.63 -9.64
CA THR A 51 -7.06 -21.92 -10.19
C THR A 51 -5.98 -21.10 -9.49
N ARG A 52 -6.19 -19.78 -9.37
CA ARG A 52 -5.21 -18.92 -8.70
C ARG A 52 -5.18 -19.13 -7.19
N CYS A 53 -6.30 -19.51 -6.58
CA CYS A 53 -6.32 -19.92 -5.18
C CYS A 53 -5.44 -21.16 -4.96
N ALA A 54 -5.64 -22.22 -5.75
CA ALA A 54 -4.87 -23.46 -5.64
C ALA A 54 -3.38 -23.19 -5.89
N ALA A 55 -3.05 -22.41 -6.92
CA ALA A 55 -1.68 -22.00 -7.19
C ALA A 55 -1.04 -21.20 -6.04
N ARG A 56 -1.81 -20.34 -5.36
CA ARG A 56 -1.33 -19.64 -4.15
C ARG A 56 -1.03 -20.59 -3.00
N GLN A 57 -1.90 -21.58 -2.78
CA GLN A 57 -1.67 -22.57 -1.72
C GLN A 57 -0.42 -23.41 -2.02
N GLN A 58 -0.29 -23.89 -3.26
CA GLN A 58 0.91 -24.62 -3.68
C GLN A 58 2.17 -23.77 -3.55
N ALA A 59 2.15 -22.52 -4.02
CA ALA A 59 3.26 -21.59 -3.86
C ALA A 59 3.63 -21.35 -2.38
N GLN A 60 2.63 -21.33 -1.49
CA GLN A 60 2.90 -21.23 -0.05
C GLN A 60 3.65 -22.44 0.49
N LEU A 61 3.34 -23.65 0.01
CA LEU A 61 4.03 -24.90 0.33
C LEU A 61 5.45 -24.93 -0.26
N ASP A 62 5.60 -24.62 -1.55
CA ASP A 62 6.88 -24.66 -2.26
C ASP A 62 7.88 -23.63 -1.71
N CYS A 63 7.37 -22.48 -1.26
CA CYS A 63 8.17 -21.41 -0.68
C CYS A 63 8.30 -21.50 0.84
N GLN A 64 7.90 -22.62 1.47
CA GLN A 64 8.13 -22.85 2.90
C GLN A 64 9.64 -22.83 3.19
N GLY A 65 10.02 -22.27 4.34
CA GLY A 65 11.43 -22.10 4.72
C GLY A 65 12.13 -20.86 4.16
N LYS A 66 11.57 -20.17 3.14
CA LYS A 66 12.07 -18.85 2.72
C LYS A 66 11.47 -17.75 3.59
N GLN A 67 12.22 -16.67 3.82
CA GLN A 67 11.75 -15.52 4.59
C GLN A 67 11.99 -14.18 3.86
N GLY A 68 11.29 -13.14 4.31
CA GLY A 68 11.45 -11.77 3.79
C GLY A 68 11.31 -11.66 2.28
N ARG A 69 12.26 -10.96 1.65
CA ARG A 69 12.30 -10.73 0.19
C ARG A 69 12.40 -12.04 -0.61
N ALA A 70 13.13 -13.04 -0.11
CA ALA A 70 13.30 -14.31 -0.80
C ALA A 70 11.98 -15.10 -0.88
N ARG A 71 11.17 -15.06 0.18
CA ARG A 71 9.82 -15.64 0.18
C ARG A 71 8.90 -14.91 -0.80
N GLN A 72 8.93 -13.58 -0.77
CA GLN A 72 8.11 -12.76 -1.66
C GLN A 72 8.41 -13.05 -3.13
N GLN A 73 9.69 -13.10 -3.49
CA GLN A 73 10.10 -13.40 -4.87
C GLN A 73 9.67 -14.80 -5.29
N CYS A 74 9.87 -15.80 -4.42
CA CYS A 74 9.43 -17.16 -4.66
C CYS A 74 7.93 -17.22 -4.94
N LEU A 75 7.10 -16.63 -4.07
CA LEU A 75 5.65 -16.59 -4.28
C LEU A 75 5.29 -15.94 -5.62
N LEU A 76 5.89 -14.79 -5.95
CA LEU A 76 5.61 -14.10 -7.21
C LEU A 76 5.93 -14.94 -8.45
N THR A 77 6.96 -15.78 -8.40
CA THR A 77 7.31 -16.70 -9.50
C THR A 77 6.27 -17.81 -9.68
N HIS A 78 5.67 -18.30 -8.61
CA HIS A 78 4.69 -19.40 -8.67
C HIS A 78 3.24 -18.93 -8.89
N LEU A 79 2.95 -17.64 -8.75
CA LEU A 79 1.59 -17.13 -8.87
C LEU A 79 1.22 -16.82 -10.34
N PRO A 80 0.13 -17.41 -10.88
CA PRO A 80 -0.35 -17.04 -12.19
C PRO A 80 -0.96 -15.63 -12.19
N ALA A 81 -1.03 -15.05 -13.39
CA ALA A 81 -1.78 -13.83 -13.64
C ALA A 81 -3.26 -14.04 -13.26
N PRO A 82 -3.93 -13.03 -12.66
CA PRO A 82 -5.33 -13.14 -12.26
C PRO A 82 -6.25 -13.21 -13.49
N ASP A 83 -7.25 -14.10 -13.51
CA ASP A 83 -8.26 -14.05 -14.57
C ASP A 83 -9.26 -12.92 -14.30
N CYS A 84 -9.15 -11.82 -15.04
CA CYS A 84 -9.99 -10.65 -14.84
C CYS A 84 -11.47 -10.89 -15.18
N ARG A 85 -11.80 -11.95 -15.95
CA ARG A 85 -13.20 -12.33 -16.21
C ARG A 85 -13.92 -12.82 -14.96
N GLN A 86 -13.16 -13.33 -13.99
CA GLN A 86 -13.66 -13.87 -12.72
C GLN A 86 -13.52 -12.85 -11.57
N ALA A 87 -13.04 -11.64 -11.87
CA ALA A 87 -12.91 -10.57 -10.89
C ALA A 87 -14.27 -9.93 -10.58
N GLU A 88 -14.42 -9.44 -9.34
CA GLU A 88 -15.59 -8.63 -8.96
C GLU A 88 -15.75 -7.38 -9.82
N ASP A 89 -14.62 -6.76 -10.12
CA ASP A 89 -14.52 -5.58 -10.96
C ASP A 89 -13.53 -5.89 -12.07
N ILE A 90 -14.09 -6.22 -13.24
CA ILE A 90 -13.34 -6.59 -14.44
C ILE A 90 -12.48 -5.40 -14.89
N GLN A 91 -13.05 -4.19 -14.94
CA GLN A 91 -12.37 -2.98 -15.41
C GLN A 91 -11.18 -2.64 -14.53
N ARG A 92 -11.35 -2.71 -13.21
CA ARG A 92 -10.25 -2.50 -12.27
C ARG A 92 -9.19 -3.59 -12.36
N CYS A 93 -9.57 -4.84 -12.57
CA CYS A 93 -8.61 -5.92 -12.75
C CYS A 93 -7.78 -5.72 -14.02
N GLU A 94 -8.43 -5.40 -15.15
CA GLU A 94 -7.77 -5.14 -16.42
C GLU A 94 -6.83 -3.94 -16.33
N ALA A 95 -7.26 -2.83 -15.73
CA ALA A 95 -6.40 -1.67 -15.48
C ALA A 95 -5.15 -2.04 -14.66
N ARG A 96 -5.32 -2.86 -13.62
CA ARG A 96 -4.20 -3.35 -12.80
C ARG A 96 -3.26 -4.28 -13.56
N GLN A 97 -3.78 -5.13 -14.44
CA GLN A 97 -2.95 -5.95 -15.32
C GLN A 97 -2.16 -5.09 -16.31
N GLN A 98 -2.82 -4.14 -16.97
CA GLN A 98 -2.16 -3.24 -17.90
C GLN A 98 -1.08 -2.40 -17.23
N ALA A 99 -1.31 -1.93 -16.00
CA ALA A 99 -0.30 -1.23 -15.21
C ALA A 99 0.94 -2.12 -14.96
N ARG A 100 0.74 -3.41 -14.65
CA ARG A 100 1.84 -4.35 -14.44
C ARG A 100 2.66 -4.58 -15.70
N LEU A 101 2.01 -4.74 -16.86
CA LEU A 101 2.69 -4.87 -18.15
C LEU A 101 3.50 -3.62 -18.49
N LYS A 102 2.92 -2.42 -18.29
CA LYS A 102 3.62 -1.14 -18.55
C LYS A 102 4.83 -0.92 -17.64
N CYS A 103 4.78 -1.44 -16.41
CA CYS A 103 5.81 -1.20 -15.39
C CYS A 103 6.72 -2.42 -15.16
N GLN A 104 6.64 -3.48 -15.97
CA GLN A 104 7.31 -4.76 -15.72
C GLN A 104 8.84 -4.66 -15.60
N GLU A 105 9.45 -3.73 -16.33
CA GLU A 105 10.90 -3.51 -16.35
C GLU A 105 11.41 -2.70 -15.14
N LEU A 106 10.50 -2.13 -14.34
CA LEU A 106 10.85 -1.28 -13.20
C LEU A 106 10.89 -2.08 -11.90
N THR A 107 11.74 -1.67 -10.98
CA THR A 107 11.83 -2.28 -9.65
C THR A 107 11.77 -1.23 -8.53
N GLY A 108 11.59 -1.68 -7.29
CA GLY A 108 11.73 -0.83 -6.11
C GLY A 108 10.73 0.33 -6.04
N ARG A 109 11.24 1.56 -5.87
CA ARG A 109 10.42 2.78 -5.77
C ARG A 109 9.85 3.20 -7.13
N ALA A 110 10.62 3.04 -8.20
CA ALA A 110 10.20 3.37 -9.55
C ALA A 110 9.00 2.53 -10.00
N LEU A 111 9.02 1.23 -9.69
CA LEU A 111 7.89 0.34 -9.94
C LEU A 111 6.62 0.84 -9.25
N ARG A 112 6.70 1.17 -7.96
CA ARG A 112 5.55 1.65 -7.18
C ARG A 112 4.98 2.94 -7.74
N ALA A 113 5.84 3.90 -8.08
CA ALA A 113 5.41 5.16 -8.70
C ALA A 113 4.73 4.92 -10.05
N CYS A 114 5.27 4.03 -10.88
CA CYS A 114 4.68 3.68 -12.17
C CYS A 114 3.32 2.99 -12.01
N LEU A 115 3.21 1.98 -11.14
CA LEU A 115 1.96 1.28 -10.88
C LEU A 115 0.87 2.22 -10.36
N ASN A 116 1.22 3.13 -9.44
CA ASN A 116 0.31 4.15 -8.96
C ASN A 116 -0.13 5.07 -10.10
N LYS A 117 0.79 5.54 -10.96
CA LYS A 117 0.43 6.38 -12.11
C LYS A 117 -0.52 5.70 -13.09
N HIS A 118 -0.44 4.38 -13.23
CA HIS A 118 -1.21 3.60 -14.21
C HIS A 118 -2.43 2.87 -13.65
N GLY A 119 -2.95 3.27 -12.47
CA GLY A 119 -4.26 2.81 -11.98
C GLY A 119 -4.22 1.68 -10.96
N LEU A 120 -3.04 1.36 -10.40
CA LEU A 120 -2.93 0.45 -9.25
C LEU A 120 -3.01 1.23 -7.93
N HIS A 121 -4.12 1.96 -7.75
CA HIS A 121 -4.50 2.64 -6.50
C HIS A 121 -5.26 1.67 -5.59
#